data_AF-A0A940BF12-F1
#
_entry.id   AF-A0A940BF12-F1
#
_cell.length_a   1.000
_cell.length_b   1.000
_cell.length_c   1.000
_cell.angle_alpha   90.00
_cell.angle_beta   90.00
_cell.angle_gamma   90.00
#
_symmetry.space_group_name_H-M   'P 1'
#
loop_
_entity.id
_entity.type
_entity.pdbx_description
1 polymer ?
#
loop_
_entity_poly.entity_id
_entity_poly.type
_entity_poly.pdbx_seq_one_letter_code
_entity_poly.pdbx_strand_id
1 'polypeptide(L)' 'ICKICGKHFDIEQMEADHITPWKEGGRTIAENCQMLCRECNRRKSDK' A
#
# COMPACT_ATOMS: atom_id res chain seq x y z
N ILE A 1 -7.00 8.01 2.98
CA ILE A 1 -7.98 6.97 2.57
C ILE A 1 -7.22 5.77 2.03
N CYS A 2 -7.47 4.57 2.55
CA CYS A 2 -6.86 3.32 2.07
C CYS A 2 -7.37 2.96 0.67
N LYS A 3 -6.46 2.64 -0.26
CA LYS A 3 -6.82 2.29 -1.65
C LYS A 3 -7.51 0.94 -1.82
N ILE A 4 -7.38 0.02 -0.87
CA ILE A 4 -8.01 -1.30 -0.92
C ILE A 4 -9.42 -1.30 -0.31
N CYS A 5 -9.57 -0.79 0.92
CA CYS A 5 -10.85 -0.86 1.64
C CYS A 5 -11.68 0.44 1.62
N GLY A 6 -11.15 1.53 1.05
CA GLY A 6 -11.86 2.80 0.90
C GLY A 6 -12.10 3.59 2.20
N LYS A 7 -11.64 3.11 3.35
CA LYS A 7 -11.84 3.78 4.64
C LYS A 7 -10.79 4.89 4.89
N HIS A 8 -11.18 5.89 5.68
CA HIS A 8 -10.26 6.91 6.20
C HIS A 8 -9.48 6.37 7.40
N PHE A 9 -8.20 6.74 7.49
CA PHE A 9 -7.29 6.39 8.57
C PHE A 9 -6.34 7.56 8.80
N ASP A 10 -5.88 7.73 10.03
CA ASP A 10 -4.83 8.70 10.34
C ASP A 10 -3.51 8.23 9.74
N ILE A 11 -2.61 9.18 9.43
CA ILE A 11 -1.31 8.88 8.80
C ILE A 11 -0.52 7.84 9.60
N GLU A 12 -0.57 7.92 10.92
CA GLU A 12 0.10 6.95 11.81
C GLU A 12 -0.41 5.51 11.63
N GLN A 13 -1.63 5.34 11.15
CA GLN A 13 -2.28 4.04 10.90
C GLN A 13 -2.16 3.58 9.44
N MET A 14 -1.46 4.35 8.60
CA MET A 14 -1.25 4.05 7.19
C MET A 14 0.22 3.68 6.91
N GLU A 15 0.41 2.88 5.88
CA GLU A 15 1.71 2.44 5.38
C GLU A 15 1.79 2.71 3.89
N ALA A 16 2.98 3.12 3.43
CA ALA A 16 3.26 3.23 2.00
C ALA A 16 3.58 1.83 1.45
N ASP A 17 3.03 1.53 0.29
CA ASP A 17 3.16 0.24 -0.38
C ASP A 17 3.31 0.42 -1.89
N HIS A 18 3.95 -0.54 -2.56
CA HIS A 18 4.08 -0.53 -4.01
C HIS A 18 2.82 -1.07 -4.69
N ILE A 19 2.31 -0.33 -5.69
CA ILE A 19 1.20 -0.77 -6.55
C ILE A 19 1.63 -2.01 -7.32
N THR A 20 2.71 -1.91 -8.10
CA THR A 20 3.40 -3.04 -8.72
C THR A 20 4.49 -3.54 -7.77
N PRO A 21 4.49 -4.81 -7.35
CA PRO A 21 5.50 -5.38 -6.46
C PRO A 21 6.91 -5.27 -7.04
N TRP A 22 7.91 -5.14 -6.15
CA TRP A 22 9.32 -5.12 -6.55
C TRP A 22 9.75 -6.39 -7.31
N LYS A 23 9.24 -7.57 -6.90
CA LYS A 23 9.47 -8.86 -7.57
C LYS A 23 8.99 -8.92 -9.02
N GLU A 24 8.04 -8.05 -9.39
CA GLU A 24 7.47 -7.93 -10.74
C GLU A 24 8.06 -6.73 -11.52
N GLY A 25 9.13 -6.12 -11.00
CA GLY A 25 9.79 -4.97 -11.63
C GLY A 25 9.23 -3.61 -11.23
N GLY A 26 8.39 -3.54 -10.19
CA GLY A 26 7.89 -2.28 -9.64
C GLY A 26 9.00 -1.41 -9.04
N ARG A 27 9.11 -0.16 -9.50
CA ARG A 27 10.11 0.81 -9.02
C ARG A 27 9.62 1.59 -7.81
N THR A 28 10.54 2.02 -6.95
CA THR A 28 10.23 2.93 -5.83
C THR A 28 10.18 4.37 -6.34
N ILE A 29 9.05 4.74 -6.95
CA ILE A 29 8.75 6.09 -7.45
C ILE A 29 7.37 6.49 -6.95
N ALA A 30 7.11 7.79 -6.83
CA ALA A 30 5.87 8.32 -6.27
C ALA A 30 4.62 7.77 -7.01
N GLU A 31 4.72 7.58 -8.32
CA GLU A 31 3.64 7.05 -9.15
C GLU A 31 3.31 5.57 -8.87
N ASN A 32 4.27 4.81 -8.35
CA ASN A 32 4.09 3.40 -7.97
C ASN A 32 3.85 3.23 -6.46
N CYS A 33 3.80 4.32 -5.69
CA CYS A 33 3.51 4.28 -4.27
C CYS A 33 2.02 4.55 -4.00
N GLN A 34 1.43 3.79 -3.09
CA GLN A 34 0.07 3.99 -2.60
C GLN A 34 0.01 3.92 -1.08
N MET A 35 -1.00 4.56 -0.50
CA MET A 35 -1.27 4.50 0.93
C MET A 35 -2.31 3.43 1.24
N LEU A 36 -1.93 2.46 2.07
CA LEU A 36 -2.79 1.40 2.56
C LEU A 36 -2.91 1.49 4.09
N CYS A 37 -4.01 0.99 4.66
CA CYS A 37 -4.02 0.74 6.10
C CYS A 37 -3.17 -0.50 6.42
N ARG A 38 -2.62 -0.56 7.64
CA ARG A 38 -1.76 -1.66 8.10
C ARG A 38 -2.35 -3.05 7.84
N GLU A 39 -3.65 -3.23 8.06
CA GLU A 39 -4.35 -4.51 7.86
C GLU A 39 -4.37 -4.92 6.38
N CYS A 40 -4.76 -4.01 5.48
CA CYS A 40 -4.78 -4.28 4.05
C CYS A 40 -3.37 -4.51 3.49
N ASN A 41 -2.38 -3.76 3.98
CA ASN A 41 -0.99 -3.93 3.56
C ASN A 41 -0.44 -5.31 3.96
N ARG A 42 -0.65 -5.73 5.22
CA ARG A 42 -0.26 -7.07 5.70
C ARG A 42 -0.89 -8.19 4.90
N ARG A 43 -2.21 -8.10 4.63
CA ARG A 43 -2.93 -9.09 3.82
C ARG A 43 -2.47 -9.15 2.36
N LYS A 44 -2.00 -8.02 1.81
CA LYS A 44 -1.44 -7.97 0.44
C LYS A 44 -0.09 -8.67 0.37
N SER A 45 0.74 -8.58 1.41
CA SER A 45 2.08 -9.18 1.45
C SER A 45 2.06 -10.72 1.52
N ASP A 46 0.93 -11.34 1.88
CA ASP A 46 0.75 -12.80 1.85
C ASP A 46 0.44 -13.36 0.43
N LYS A 47 0.70 -12.58 -0.63
CA LYS A 47 0.55 -12.97 -2.05
C LYS A 47 1.74 -12.49 -2.90
#